data_AF-A0A952M2K0-F1
#
_entry.id   AF-A0A952M2K0-F1
#
_cell.length_a   1.000
_cell.length_b   1.000
_cell.length_c   1.000
_cell.angle_alpha   90.00
_cell.angle_beta   90.00
_cell.angle_gamma   90.00
#
_symmetry.space_group_name_H-M   'P 1'
#
loop_
_entity.id
_entity.type
_entity.pdbx_description
1 polymer ?
#
loop_
_entity_poly.entity_id
_entity_poly.type
_entity_poly.pdbx_seq_one_letter_code
_entity_poly.pdbx_strand_id
1 'polypeptide(L)'
;MDSLAEALVAPLGYLFEPNRRLYWLFLLSSLLLASITVSLQAGRFDIRAQVGSLLQRSYWLNRSTAIDVCLLFINSAFRLLLVVPVLGSHLSATILVGSFLQDSFGDAPVLALPALAIGLAYTLVFFICEDWSRFTLHLAMHKCPWLWRVHRLHHSATTLTPLTVHRVNPLEMSLYYLRGLLVFALVSGVFLYLFRNKLNVWTILGV
;
A
#
# COMPACT_ATOMS: atom_id res chain seq x y z
N MET A 1 3.83 -1.82 -26.74
CA MET A 1 3.13 -0.51 -26.79
C MET A 1 1.80 -0.58 -26.06
N ASP A 2 1.19 -1.76 -25.92
CA ASP A 2 -0.09 -1.97 -25.22
C ASP A 2 0.00 -1.69 -23.70
N SER A 3 1.11 -2.04 -23.05
CA SER A 3 1.25 -1.88 -21.58
C SER A 3 1.24 -0.42 -21.09
N LEU A 4 1.74 0.53 -21.89
CA LEU A 4 1.74 1.94 -21.51
C LEU A 4 0.34 2.56 -21.65
N ALA A 5 -0.37 2.22 -22.72
CA ALA A 5 -1.75 2.65 -22.93
C ALA A 5 -2.67 2.07 -21.83
N GLU A 6 -2.48 0.80 -21.49
CA GLU A 6 -3.17 0.16 -20.36
C GLU A 6 -2.87 0.87 -19.04
N ALA A 7 -1.61 1.23 -18.75
CA ALA A 7 -1.26 1.93 -17.51
C ALA A 7 -1.83 3.35 -17.41
N LEU A 8 -1.96 4.05 -18.54
CA LEU A 8 -2.58 5.38 -18.59
C LEU A 8 -4.09 5.30 -18.38
N VAL A 9 -4.74 4.24 -18.84
CA VAL A 9 -6.19 4.04 -18.68
C VAL A 9 -6.53 3.33 -17.35
N ALA A 10 -5.58 2.64 -16.71
CA ALA A 10 -5.77 1.88 -15.48
C ALA A 10 -6.53 2.63 -14.36
N PRO A 11 -6.27 3.93 -14.08
CA PRO A 11 -7.06 4.68 -13.09
C PRO A 11 -8.56 4.69 -13.34
N LEU A 12 -9.00 4.60 -14.61
CA LEU A 12 -10.42 4.55 -14.97
C LEU A 12 -11.09 3.24 -14.52
N GLY A 13 -10.31 2.16 -14.41
CA GLY A 13 -10.77 0.86 -13.89
C GLY A 13 -10.80 0.76 -12.37
N TYR A 14 -10.15 1.68 -11.63
CA TYR A 14 -10.01 1.59 -10.18
C TYR A 14 -11.34 1.57 -9.41
N LEU A 15 -12.41 2.09 -10.01
CA LEU A 15 -13.76 2.02 -9.46
C LEU A 15 -14.28 0.58 -9.33
N PHE A 16 -13.78 -0.36 -10.14
CA PHE A 16 -14.24 -1.74 -10.21
C PHE A 16 -13.26 -2.76 -9.64
N GLU A 17 -12.08 -2.32 -9.18
CA GLU A 17 -11.05 -3.19 -8.61
C GLU A 17 -11.16 -3.26 -7.07
N PRO A 18 -11.54 -4.40 -6.45
CA PRO A 18 -11.77 -4.49 -5.00
C PRO A 18 -10.55 -4.21 -4.13
N ASN A 19 -9.34 -4.33 -4.69
CA ASN A 19 -8.08 -4.04 -4.00
C ASN A 19 -7.69 -2.56 -4.04
N ARG A 20 -8.49 -1.68 -4.67
CA ARG A 20 -8.24 -0.24 -4.76
C ARG A 20 -9.10 0.53 -3.76
N ARG A 21 -8.54 1.63 -3.24
CA ARG A 21 -9.25 2.58 -2.37
C ARG A 21 -10.30 3.42 -3.09
N LEU A 22 -10.35 3.38 -4.42
CA LEU A 22 -11.42 4.01 -5.21
C LEU A 22 -12.53 3.03 -5.57
N TYR A 23 -12.46 1.78 -5.13
CA TYR A 23 -13.51 0.79 -5.38
C TYR A 23 -14.88 1.31 -4.95
N TRP A 24 -15.89 1.16 -5.80
CA TRP A 24 -17.21 1.76 -5.61
C TRP A 24 -17.85 1.40 -4.26
N LEU A 25 -17.65 0.17 -3.77
CA LEU A 25 -18.20 -0.26 -2.47
C LEU A 25 -17.50 0.44 -1.30
N PHE A 26 -16.20 0.70 -1.43
CA PHE A 26 -15.44 1.47 -0.43
C PHE A 26 -15.86 2.94 -0.43
N LEU A 27 -16.10 3.53 -1.61
CA LEU A 27 -16.62 4.89 -1.73
C LEU A 27 -18.04 4.99 -1.16
N LEU A 28 -18.90 4.02 -1.45
CA LEU A 28 -20.25 3.97 -0.92
C LEU A 28 -20.24 3.87 0.61
N SER A 29 -19.45 2.97 1.19
CA SER A 29 -19.35 2.86 2.65
C SER A 29 -18.77 4.11 3.29
N SER A 30 -17.77 4.75 2.66
CA SER A 30 -17.21 6.02 3.12
C SER A 30 -18.25 7.16 3.07
N LEU A 31 -19.08 7.21 2.02
CA LEU A 31 -20.17 8.19 1.90
C LEU A 31 -21.27 7.95 2.93
N LEU A 32 -21.60 6.69 3.24
CA LEU A 32 -22.55 6.36 4.31
C LEU A 32 -22.02 6.82 5.67
N LEU A 33 -20.74 6.55 5.99
CA LEU A 33 -20.12 7.03 7.21
C LEU A 33 -20.09 8.56 7.28
N ALA A 34 -19.71 9.23 6.19
CA ALA A 34 -19.73 10.69 6.12
C ALA A 34 -21.14 11.26 6.32
N SER A 35 -22.16 10.66 5.71
CA SER A 35 -23.56 11.04 5.87
C SER A 35 -24.03 10.88 7.32
N ILE A 36 -23.69 9.77 7.98
CA ILE A 36 -23.98 9.54 9.40
C ILE A 36 -23.31 10.63 10.25
N THR A 37 -22.00 10.84 10.09
CA THR A 37 -21.23 11.82 10.88
C THR A 37 -21.78 13.24 10.71
N VAL A 38 -22.04 13.69 9.48
CA VAL A 38 -22.60 15.02 9.21
C VAL A 38 -23.99 15.17 9.83
N SER A 39 -24.82 14.13 9.75
CA SER A 39 -26.18 14.16 10.33
C SER A 39 -26.16 14.24 11.85
N LEU A 40 -25.24 13.51 12.49
CA LEU A 40 -25.03 13.57 13.94
C LEU A 40 -24.52 14.95 14.38
N GLN A 41 -23.56 15.52 13.64
CA GLN A 41 -23.02 16.86 13.93
C GLN A 41 -24.05 17.97 13.73
N ALA A 42 -24.89 17.86 12.71
CA ALA A 42 -25.94 18.84 12.42
C ALA A 42 -27.22 18.63 13.25
N GLY A 43 -27.32 17.52 13.99
CA GLY A 43 -28.53 17.13 14.74
C GLY A 43 -29.74 16.78 13.85
N ARG A 44 -29.56 16.69 12.53
CA ARG A 44 -30.62 16.39 11.56
C ARG A 44 -30.05 15.76 10.29
N PHE A 45 -30.83 14.88 9.67
CA PHE A 45 -30.52 14.34 8.35
C PHE A 45 -31.04 15.29 7.26
N ASP A 46 -30.15 15.78 6.40
CA ASP A 46 -30.49 16.64 5.26
C ASP A 46 -29.74 16.18 4.00
N ILE A 47 -30.35 15.26 3.27
CA ILE A 47 -29.74 14.69 2.07
C ILE A 47 -29.53 15.73 0.96
N ARG A 48 -30.42 16.74 0.85
CA ARG A 48 -30.32 17.76 -0.19
C ARG A 48 -29.10 18.65 0.06
N ALA A 49 -28.88 19.06 1.31
CA ALA A 49 -27.70 19.82 1.69
C ALA A 49 -26.40 19.00 1.54
N GLN A 50 -26.40 17.73 1.97
CA GLN A 50 -25.23 16.85 1.85
C GLN A 50 -24.84 16.61 0.39
N VAL A 51 -25.80 16.24 -0.46
CA VAL A 51 -25.56 16.02 -1.90
C VAL A 51 -25.18 17.33 -2.58
N GLY A 52 -25.83 18.45 -2.23
CA GLY A 52 -25.48 19.77 -2.76
C GLY A 52 -24.05 20.20 -2.45
N SER A 53 -23.58 19.93 -1.24
CA SER A 53 -22.19 20.15 -0.82
C SER A 53 -21.22 19.22 -1.55
N LEU A 54 -21.54 17.91 -1.61
CA LEU A 54 -20.71 16.92 -2.27
C LEU A 54 -20.55 17.19 -3.77
N LEU A 55 -21.60 17.60 -4.47
CA LEU A 55 -21.58 17.86 -5.91
C LEU A 55 -21.18 19.30 -6.28
N GLN A 56 -20.77 20.10 -5.30
CA GLN A 56 -20.39 21.48 -5.55
C GLN A 56 -19.18 21.55 -6.49
N ARG A 57 -19.29 22.34 -7.57
CA ARG A 57 -18.23 22.44 -8.59
C ARG A 57 -16.89 22.93 -8.01
N SER A 58 -16.90 23.87 -7.08
CA SER A 58 -15.68 24.39 -6.44
C SER A 58 -14.95 23.33 -5.59
N TYR A 59 -15.66 22.33 -5.06
CA TYR A 59 -15.07 21.23 -4.30
C TYR A 59 -14.27 20.28 -5.21
N TRP A 60 -14.77 19.99 -6.42
CA TRP A 60 -14.09 19.10 -7.37
C TRP A 60 -13.12 19.84 -8.31
N LEU A 61 -13.53 20.98 -8.85
CA LEU A 61 -12.79 21.74 -9.85
C LEU A 61 -11.95 22.83 -9.19
N ASN A 62 -10.88 22.41 -8.53
CA ASN A 62 -9.89 23.31 -7.95
C ASN A 62 -8.47 22.81 -8.19
N ARG A 63 -7.49 23.67 -7.90
CA ARG A 63 -6.07 23.38 -8.10
C ARG A 63 -5.58 22.18 -7.29
N SER A 64 -6.12 21.97 -6.08
CA SER A 64 -5.73 20.84 -5.22
C SER A 64 -6.15 19.52 -5.89
N THR A 65 -7.41 19.39 -6.28
CA THR A 65 -7.91 18.18 -6.94
C THR A 65 -7.23 17.94 -8.29
N ALA A 66 -6.87 19.00 -9.04
CA ALA A 66 -6.13 18.85 -10.30
C ALA A 66 -4.73 18.21 -10.10
N ILE A 67 -4.04 18.55 -9.00
CA ILE A 67 -2.76 17.91 -8.64
C ILE A 67 -2.98 16.43 -8.29
N ASP A 68 -4.05 16.10 -7.56
CA ASP A 68 -4.37 14.71 -7.20
C ASP A 68 -4.63 13.86 -8.45
N VAL A 69 -5.41 14.39 -9.40
CA VAL A 69 -5.67 13.73 -10.69
C VAL A 69 -4.36 13.53 -11.47
N CYS A 70 -3.53 14.56 -11.59
CA CYS A 70 -2.25 14.46 -12.29
C CYS A 70 -1.34 13.40 -11.66
N LEU A 71 -1.20 13.42 -10.34
CA LEU A 71 -0.39 12.45 -9.60
C LEU A 71 -0.97 11.04 -9.65
N LEU A 72 -2.29 10.86 -9.73
CA LEU A 72 -2.91 9.56 -9.95
C LEU A 72 -2.39 8.92 -11.24
N PHE A 73 -2.41 9.63 -12.37
CA PHE A 73 -1.92 9.09 -13.64
C PHE A 73 -0.40 8.90 -13.64
N ILE A 74 0.37 9.86 -13.12
CA ILE A 74 1.84 9.73 -12.99
C ILE A 74 2.21 8.52 -12.14
N ASN A 75 1.58 8.35 -10.97
CA ASN A 75 1.86 7.25 -10.07
C ASN A 75 1.42 5.91 -10.64
N SER A 76 0.35 5.86 -11.45
CA SER A 76 -0.07 4.63 -12.13
C SER A 76 0.93 4.20 -13.21
N ALA A 77 1.41 5.13 -14.03
CA ALA A 77 2.46 4.86 -15.01
C ALA A 77 3.77 4.46 -14.33
N PHE A 78 4.18 5.19 -13.28
CA PHE A 78 5.39 4.89 -12.52
C PHE A 78 5.31 3.53 -11.81
N ARG A 79 4.12 3.12 -11.35
CA ARG A 79 3.93 1.80 -10.73
C ARG A 79 4.21 0.66 -11.70
N LEU A 80 3.87 0.79 -12.98
CA LEU A 80 4.19 -0.23 -13.99
C LEU A 80 5.70 -0.47 -14.09
N LEU A 81 6.50 0.62 -14.02
CA LEU A 81 7.96 0.53 -14.01
C LEU A 81 8.50 -0.21 -12.77
N LEU A 82 7.78 -0.15 -11.65
CA LEU A 82 8.19 -0.81 -10.41
C LEU A 82 7.66 -2.23 -10.26
N VAL A 83 6.50 -2.59 -10.84
CA VAL A 83 5.88 -3.91 -10.65
C VAL A 83 6.78 -5.04 -11.17
N VAL A 84 7.35 -4.88 -12.36
CA VAL A 84 8.22 -5.89 -12.99
C VAL A 84 9.44 -6.22 -12.13
N PRO A 85 10.27 -5.24 -11.69
CA PRO A 85 11.40 -5.55 -10.82
C PRO A 85 10.96 -6.08 -9.46
N VAL A 86 9.85 -5.58 -8.88
CA VAL A 86 9.43 -5.95 -7.53
C VAL A 86 9.03 -7.43 -7.41
N LEU A 87 8.28 -7.99 -8.37
CA LEU A 87 7.86 -9.39 -8.31
C LEU A 87 9.04 -10.37 -8.34
N GLY A 88 9.97 -10.17 -9.28
CA GLY A 88 11.20 -10.98 -9.34
C GLY A 88 12.09 -10.77 -8.11
N SER A 89 12.20 -9.52 -7.64
CA SER A 89 13.05 -9.19 -6.49
C SER A 89 12.57 -9.83 -5.20
N HIS A 90 11.26 -9.97 -4.95
CA HIS A 90 10.76 -10.60 -3.74
C HIS A 90 11.23 -12.04 -3.58
N LEU A 91 11.09 -12.86 -4.64
CA LEU A 91 11.53 -14.25 -4.61
C LEU A 91 13.05 -14.34 -4.47
N SER A 92 13.79 -13.62 -5.32
CA SER A 92 15.25 -13.63 -5.28
C SER A 92 15.81 -13.15 -3.94
N ALA A 93 15.25 -12.08 -3.35
CA ALA A 93 15.69 -11.58 -2.06
C ALA A 93 15.32 -12.51 -0.90
N THR A 94 14.15 -13.16 -0.95
CA THR A 94 13.75 -14.18 0.03
C THR A 94 14.73 -15.36 0.02
N ILE A 95 15.08 -15.87 -1.17
CA ILE A 95 16.07 -16.94 -1.33
C ILE A 95 17.43 -16.47 -0.82
N LEU A 96 17.85 -15.25 -1.18
CA LEU A 96 19.12 -14.69 -0.73
C LEU A 96 19.23 -14.64 0.80
N VAL A 97 18.19 -14.18 1.50
CA VAL A 97 18.16 -14.17 2.97
C VAL A 97 18.22 -15.59 3.53
N GLY A 98 17.41 -16.52 2.99
CA GLY A 98 17.41 -17.92 3.44
C GLY A 98 18.77 -18.62 3.23
N SER A 99 19.39 -18.43 2.06
CA SER A 99 20.72 -18.95 1.74
C SER A 99 21.79 -18.34 2.63
N PHE A 100 21.77 -17.02 2.85
CA PHE A 100 22.70 -16.37 3.77
C PHE A 100 22.63 -16.94 5.19
N LEU A 101 21.43 -17.20 5.70
CA LEU A 101 21.25 -17.82 7.01
C LEU A 101 21.79 -19.25 7.04
N GLN A 102 21.52 -20.05 6.00
CA GLN A 102 22.05 -21.40 5.86
C GLN A 102 23.58 -21.41 5.80
N ASP A 103 24.19 -20.53 5.02
CA ASP A 103 25.65 -20.45 4.88
C ASP A 103 26.34 -19.97 6.17
N SER A 104 25.66 -19.10 6.93
CA SER A 104 26.20 -18.53 8.16
C SER A 104 26.01 -19.42 9.39
N PHE A 105 24.90 -20.16 9.46
CA PHE A 105 24.47 -20.89 10.66
C PHE A 105 24.33 -22.41 10.47
N GLY A 106 24.47 -22.92 9.24
CA GLY A 106 24.26 -24.33 8.91
C GLY A 106 22.78 -24.68 8.78
N ASP A 107 22.44 -25.96 9.01
CA ASP A 107 21.06 -26.42 8.92
C ASP A 107 20.20 -25.82 10.05
N ALA A 108 19.00 -25.36 9.68
CA ALA A 108 18.03 -24.88 10.65
C ALA A 108 17.62 -25.98 11.64
N PRO A 109 17.29 -25.63 12.89
CA PRO A 109 16.79 -26.59 13.86
C PRO A 109 15.48 -27.23 13.38
N VAL A 110 15.29 -28.51 13.67
CA VAL A 110 14.05 -29.21 13.34
C VAL A 110 12.93 -28.73 14.27
N LEU A 111 12.14 -27.77 13.79
CA LEU A 111 10.96 -27.26 14.49
C LEU A 111 9.71 -28.04 14.04
N ALA A 112 9.25 -28.96 14.89
CA ALA A 112 8.07 -29.78 14.63
C ALA A 112 6.75 -29.05 14.94
N LEU A 113 6.52 -27.88 14.33
CA LEU A 113 5.26 -27.14 14.49
C LEU A 113 4.20 -27.58 13.47
N PRO A 114 2.89 -27.57 13.82
CA PRO A 114 1.80 -27.74 12.85
C PRO A 114 1.80 -26.60 11.81
N ALA A 115 1.37 -26.90 10.59
CA ALA A 115 1.33 -25.90 9.50
C ALA A 115 0.50 -24.66 9.86
N LEU A 116 -0.62 -24.85 10.57
CA LEU A 116 -1.45 -23.74 11.06
C LEU A 116 -0.68 -22.82 12.03
N ALA A 117 0.11 -23.39 12.95
CA ALA A 117 0.89 -22.61 13.90
C ALA A 117 1.98 -21.79 13.19
N ILE A 118 2.63 -22.37 12.18
CA ILE A 118 3.63 -21.68 11.35
C ILE A 118 2.95 -20.54 10.58
N GLY A 119 1.80 -20.78 9.95
CA GLY A 119 1.06 -19.76 9.21
C GLY A 119 0.59 -18.60 10.08
N LEU A 120 0.08 -18.88 11.29
CA LEU A 120 -0.30 -17.85 12.26
C LEU A 120 0.91 -17.05 12.75
N ALA A 121 2.03 -17.72 13.06
CA ALA A 121 3.26 -17.05 13.46
C ALA A 121 3.82 -16.16 12.35
N TYR A 122 3.86 -16.66 11.11
CA TYR A 122 4.27 -15.89 9.94
C TYR A 122 3.39 -14.66 9.77
N THR A 123 2.07 -14.84 9.79
CA THR A 123 1.11 -13.75 9.62
C THR A 123 1.29 -12.68 10.69
N LEU A 124 1.43 -13.09 11.96
CA LEU A 124 1.61 -12.16 13.08
C LEU A 124 2.93 -11.39 12.98
N VAL A 125 4.04 -12.09 12.76
CA VAL A 125 5.36 -11.46 12.63
C VAL A 125 5.40 -10.53 11.43
N PHE A 126 4.91 -10.99 10.27
CA PHE A 126 4.84 -10.20 9.06
C PHE A 126 3.99 -8.95 9.27
N PHE A 127 2.80 -9.09 9.87
CA PHE A 127 1.91 -7.95 10.18
C PHE A 127 2.60 -6.92 11.07
N ILE A 128 3.24 -7.34 12.15
CA ILE A 128 3.96 -6.44 13.08
C ILE A 128 5.13 -5.74 12.36
N CYS A 129 5.95 -6.48 11.61
CA CYS A 129 7.08 -5.90 10.89
C CYS A 129 6.63 -4.95 9.76
N GLU A 130 5.56 -5.27 9.04
CA GLU A 130 4.96 -4.41 8.02
C GLU A 130 4.54 -3.08 8.62
N ASP A 131 3.74 -3.12 9.68
CA ASP A 131 3.16 -1.93 10.29
C ASP A 131 4.23 -1.07 10.97
N TRP A 132 5.12 -1.70 11.75
CA TRP A 132 6.21 -0.99 12.42
C TRP A 132 7.18 -0.33 11.44
N SER A 133 7.55 -1.02 10.36
CA SER A 133 8.44 -0.45 9.33
C SER A 133 7.79 0.70 8.58
N ARG A 134 6.47 0.60 8.29
CA ARG A 134 5.68 1.67 7.68
C ARG A 134 5.64 2.90 8.58
N PHE A 135 5.31 2.71 9.86
CA PHE A 135 5.31 3.79 10.85
C PHE A 135 6.68 4.46 10.97
N THR A 136 7.74 3.67 11.06
CA THR A 136 9.11 4.19 11.21
C THR A 136 9.57 4.98 9.99
N LEU A 137 9.28 4.49 8.78
CA LEU A 137 9.59 5.23 7.54
C LEU A 137 8.82 6.55 7.48
N HIS A 138 7.53 6.53 7.81
CA HIS A 138 6.71 7.74 7.88
C HIS A 138 7.24 8.73 8.93
N LEU A 139 7.58 8.25 10.12
CA LEU A 139 8.20 9.07 11.17
C LEU A 139 9.52 9.69 10.68
N ALA A 140 10.37 8.91 10.00
CA ALA A 140 11.60 9.41 9.41
C ALA A 140 11.32 10.50 8.36
N MET A 141 10.24 10.37 7.57
CA MET A 141 9.80 11.41 6.63
C MET A 141 9.38 12.71 7.29
N HIS A 142 8.88 12.67 8.53
CA HIS A 142 8.56 13.86 9.32
C HIS A 142 9.75 14.44 10.09
N LYS A 143 10.78 13.64 10.38
CA LYS A 143 11.93 14.06 11.20
C LYS A 143 13.18 14.43 10.40
N CYS A 144 13.41 13.79 9.25
CA CYS A 144 14.58 14.05 8.42
C CYS A 144 14.27 15.15 7.38
N PRO A 145 15.02 16.27 7.34
CA PRO A 145 14.75 17.37 6.41
C PRO A 145 14.77 16.97 4.93
N TRP A 146 15.62 16.01 4.55
CA TRP A 146 15.69 15.54 3.17
C TRP A 146 14.44 14.74 2.78
N LEU A 147 14.03 13.77 3.62
CA LEU A 147 12.82 12.99 3.39
C LEU A 147 11.55 13.87 3.44
N TRP A 148 11.52 14.86 4.33
CA TRP A 148 10.42 15.81 4.43
C TRP A 148 10.19 16.58 3.12
N ARG A 149 11.25 16.96 2.39
CA ARG A 149 11.09 17.66 1.09
C ARG A 149 10.31 16.85 0.07
N VAL A 150 10.40 15.52 0.15
CA VAL A 150 9.63 14.58 -0.67
C VAL A 150 8.21 14.44 -0.10
N HIS A 151 8.10 14.17 1.20
CA HIS A 151 6.83 13.87 1.86
C HIS A 151 5.89 15.08 2.03
N ARG A 152 6.40 16.31 2.03
CA ARG A 152 5.56 17.52 2.11
C ARG A 152 4.55 17.64 0.97
N LEU A 153 4.80 16.98 -0.16
CA LEU A 153 3.81 16.91 -1.25
C LEU A 153 2.53 16.26 -0.75
N HIS A 154 2.63 15.17 0.00
CA HIS A 154 1.48 14.50 0.61
C HIS A 154 0.65 15.45 1.50
N HIS A 155 1.32 16.25 2.34
CA HIS A 155 0.70 17.23 3.24
C HIS A 155 0.20 18.51 2.57
N SER A 156 0.44 18.70 1.28
CA SER A 156 0.09 19.94 0.57
C SER A 156 -1.40 20.07 0.19
N ALA A 157 -2.23 19.06 0.48
CA ALA A 157 -3.64 19.05 0.08
C ALA A 157 -4.44 20.11 0.84
N THR A 158 -5.05 21.03 0.10
CA THR A 158 -5.94 22.07 0.68
C THR A 158 -7.42 21.69 0.57
N THR A 159 -7.74 20.75 -0.31
CA THR A 159 -9.07 20.15 -0.45
C THR A 159 -8.91 18.64 -0.44
N LEU A 160 -9.59 17.96 0.49
CA LEU A 160 -9.54 16.51 0.63
C LEU A 160 -10.65 15.87 -0.21
N THR A 161 -10.25 14.99 -1.12
CA THR A 161 -11.14 14.15 -1.94
C THR A 161 -10.67 12.69 -1.85
N PRO A 162 -11.45 11.70 -2.32
CA PRO A 162 -10.94 10.33 -2.41
C PRO A 162 -9.65 10.19 -3.24
N LEU A 163 -9.41 11.12 -4.18
CA LEU A 163 -8.21 11.13 -5.02
C LEU A 163 -6.95 11.54 -4.26
N THR A 164 -7.09 12.26 -3.13
CA THR A 164 -5.96 12.79 -2.35
C THR A 164 -5.04 11.69 -1.83
N VAL A 165 -5.53 10.44 -1.72
CA VAL A 165 -4.69 9.28 -1.39
C VAL A 165 -3.57 9.03 -2.42
N HIS A 166 -3.73 9.53 -3.64
CA HIS A 166 -2.74 9.42 -4.71
C HIS A 166 -1.78 10.60 -4.77
N ARG A 167 -1.92 11.60 -3.88
CA ARG A 167 -0.96 12.69 -3.71
C ARG A 167 0.28 12.18 -2.98
N VAL A 168 1.10 11.45 -3.73
CA VAL A 168 2.35 10.86 -3.24
C VAL A 168 3.43 11.12 -4.28
N ASN A 169 4.61 11.51 -3.81
CA ASN A 169 5.74 11.70 -4.71
C ASN A 169 6.24 10.33 -5.22
N PRO A 170 6.60 10.16 -6.50
CA PRO A 170 7.17 8.91 -7.01
C PRO A 170 8.34 8.36 -6.18
N LEU A 171 9.22 9.23 -5.66
CA LEU A 171 10.32 8.83 -4.79
C LEU A 171 9.84 8.29 -3.45
N GLU A 172 8.81 8.91 -2.85
CA GLU A 172 8.17 8.39 -1.64
C GLU A 172 7.56 7.01 -1.90
N MET A 173 6.90 6.84 -3.05
CA MET A 173 6.38 5.56 -3.48
C MET A 173 7.49 4.51 -3.59
N SER A 174 8.63 4.83 -4.21
CA SER A 174 9.79 3.94 -4.30
C SER A 174 10.35 3.54 -2.93
N LEU A 175 10.41 4.48 -1.98
CA LEU A 175 10.85 4.18 -0.60
C LEU A 175 9.93 3.17 0.08
N TYR A 176 8.61 3.32 -0.06
CA TYR A 176 7.65 2.34 0.46
C TYR A 176 7.76 0.98 -0.23
N TYR A 177 8.01 0.95 -1.55
CA TYR A 177 8.25 -0.31 -2.26
C TYR A 177 9.51 -1.02 -1.78
N LEU A 178 10.63 -0.30 -1.65
CA LEU A 178 11.88 -0.85 -1.15
C LEU A 178 11.72 -1.36 0.29
N ARG A 179 11.05 -0.58 1.15
CA ARG A 179 10.70 -1.01 2.51
C ARG A 179 9.85 -2.28 2.50
N GLY A 180 8.86 -2.36 1.62
CA GLY A 180 8.03 -3.56 1.44
C GLY A 180 8.85 -4.78 1.07
N LEU A 181 9.73 -4.64 0.08
CA LEU A 181 10.63 -5.68 -0.39
C LEU A 181 11.56 -6.18 0.72
N LEU A 182 12.18 -5.27 1.48
CA LEU A 182 13.09 -5.63 2.57
C LEU A 182 12.37 -6.40 3.67
N VAL A 183 11.21 -5.92 4.12
CA VAL A 183 10.43 -6.61 5.16
C VAL A 183 9.98 -7.98 4.68
N PHE A 184 9.48 -8.06 3.44
CA PHE A 184 9.06 -9.33 2.86
C PHE A 184 10.23 -10.31 2.77
N ALA A 185 11.35 -9.91 2.19
CA ALA A 185 12.51 -10.78 2.03
C ALA A 185 13.07 -11.26 3.38
N LEU A 186 13.15 -10.37 4.38
CA LEU A 186 13.67 -10.72 5.69
C LEU A 186 12.75 -11.69 6.43
N VAL A 187 11.45 -11.37 6.53
CA VAL A 187 10.50 -12.23 7.25
C VAL A 187 10.31 -13.56 6.53
N SER A 188 10.03 -13.52 5.22
CA SER A 188 9.84 -14.73 4.41
C SER A 188 11.10 -15.58 4.34
N GLY A 189 12.28 -14.96 4.25
CA GLY A 189 13.56 -15.66 4.17
C GLY A 189 13.92 -16.38 5.47
N VAL A 190 13.66 -15.74 6.62
CA VAL A 190 13.80 -16.38 7.94
C VAL A 190 12.85 -17.55 8.09
N PHE A 191 11.58 -17.40 7.70
CA PHE A 191 10.61 -18.50 7.76
C PHE A 191 10.94 -19.63 6.78
N LEU A 192 11.43 -19.30 5.58
CA LEU A 192 11.90 -20.27 4.60
C LEU A 192 13.08 -21.09 5.16
N TYR A 193 14.03 -20.44 5.82
CA TYR A 193 15.16 -21.10 6.49
C TYR A 193 14.66 -22.03 7.61
N LEU A 194 13.83 -21.52 8.53
CA LEU A 194 13.37 -22.28 9.71
C LEU A 194 12.40 -23.43 9.40
N PHE A 195 11.59 -23.32 8.34
CA PHE A 195 10.47 -24.24 8.06
C PHE A 195 10.49 -24.82 6.64
N ARG A 196 11.68 -24.91 6.02
CA ARG A 196 11.92 -25.37 4.64
C ARG A 196 11.11 -26.60 4.21
N ASN A 197 10.93 -27.55 5.12
CA ASN A 197 10.26 -28.84 4.86
C ASN A 197 8.73 -28.77 4.92
N LYS A 198 8.14 -27.62 5.29
CA LYS A 198 6.68 -27.45 5.43
C LYS A 198 6.12 -26.24 4.67
N LEU A 199 6.97 -25.32 4.23
CA LEU A 199 6.57 -24.17 3.42
C LEU A 199 6.78 -24.49 1.94
N ASN A 200 5.69 -24.64 1.19
CA ASN A 200 5.76 -24.63 -0.26
C ASN A 200 5.94 -23.17 -0.73
N VAL A 201 6.68 -22.95 -1.82
CA VAL A 201 6.91 -21.61 -2.40
C VAL A 201 5.59 -20.87 -2.63
N TRP A 202 4.53 -21.61 -2.98
CA TRP A 202 3.17 -21.12 -3.15
C TRP A 202 2.61 -20.48 -1.86
N THR A 203 2.81 -21.13 -0.70
CA THR A 203 2.37 -20.63 0.61
C THR A 203 3.06 -19.31 1.01
N ILE A 204 4.32 -19.11 0.61
CA ILE A 204 5.08 -17.88 0.87
C ILE A 204 4.63 -16.74 -0.05
N LEU A 205 4.23 -17.06 -1.29
CA LEU A 205 3.74 -16.10 -2.27
C LEU A 205 2.24 -15.78 -2.11
N GLY A 206 1.55 -16.45 -1.19
CA GLY A 206 0.12 -16.24 -0.93
C GLY A 206 -0.81 -16.86 -1.98
N VAL A 207 -0.38 -17.96 -2.63
CA VAL A 207 -1.15 -18.76 -3.59
C VAL A 207 -1.32 -20.19 -3.07
#